data_AF-A0A2G5R1A2-F1
#
_entry.id   AF-A0A2G5R1A2-F1
#
_cell.length_a   1.000
_cell.length_b   1.000
_cell.length_c   1.000
_cell.angle_alpha   90.00
_cell.angle_beta   90.00
_cell.angle_gamma   90.00
#
_symmetry.space_group_name_H-M   'P 1'
#
loop_
_entity.id
_entity.type
_entity.pdbx_description
1 polymer ?
#
loop_
_entity_poly.entity_id
_entity_poly.type
_entity_poly.pdbx_seq_one_letter_code
_entity_poly.pdbx_strand_id
1 'polypeptide(L)'
;MGHVRRYGDDRVIRIGRARDGDEALFTPRADFAADFASEGALLPDGLRWTVETGWGRREVLGMGGLAPLGGRRWGVWALMSDLTPRQWLLAGWAAHAVLTWATTANTIFERPTFQAVPAPTPEAVRLLKRIGFVDVGEAYMIWEG
;
A
#
# COMPACT_ATOMS: atom_id res chain seq x y z
N MET A 1 8.53 3.85 11.70
CA MET A 1 7.82 2.60 12.00
C MET A 1 8.41 1.49 11.14
N GLY A 2 8.74 0.33 11.72
CA GLY A 2 9.24 -0.83 10.98
C GLY A 2 8.45 -2.07 11.37
N HIS A 3 7.56 -2.55 10.50
CA HIS A 3 6.87 -3.82 10.70
C HIS A 3 7.63 -4.92 9.98
N VAL A 4 7.96 -5.99 10.71
CA VAL A 4 8.70 -7.14 10.20
C VAL A 4 7.87 -8.38 10.45
N ARG A 5 7.54 -9.13 9.39
CA ARG A 5 6.89 -10.44 9.53
C ARG A 5 7.63 -11.50 8.72
N ARG A 6 7.77 -12.70 9.30
CA ARG A 6 8.41 -13.87 8.69
C ARG A 6 7.35 -14.80 8.10
N TYR A 7 7.63 -15.41 6.95
CA TYR A 7 6.81 -16.47 6.35
C TYR A 7 7.71 -17.51 5.66
N GLY A 8 7.83 -18.69 6.25
CA GLY A 8 8.69 -19.77 5.74
C GLY A 8 10.18 -19.42 5.70
N ASP A 9 10.94 -20.24 4.98
CA ASP A 9 12.40 -20.14 4.86
C ASP A 9 12.79 -18.98 3.92
N ASP A 10 13.14 -17.82 4.47
CA ASP A 10 13.98 -16.77 3.83
C ASP A 10 13.37 -15.54 3.14
N ARG A 11 12.06 -15.27 3.19
CA ARG A 11 11.55 -13.95 2.72
C ARG A 11 10.78 -13.20 3.80
N VAL A 12 11.47 -12.26 4.43
CA VAL A 12 10.86 -11.22 5.26
C VAL A 12 10.35 -10.13 4.34
N ILE A 13 9.10 -9.69 4.54
CA ILE A 13 8.66 -8.38 4.04
C ILE A 13 8.74 -7.36 5.17
N ARG A 14 9.33 -6.21 4.84
CA ARG A 14 9.42 -5.05 5.72
C ARG A 14 8.65 -3.91 5.11
N ILE A 15 8.00 -3.14 5.98
CA ILE A 15 7.52 -1.81 5.63
C ILE A 15 8.36 -0.81 6.40
N GLY A 16 8.97 0.11 5.67
CA GLY A 16 9.68 1.25 6.22
C GLY A 16 9.13 2.56 5.70
N ARG A 17 9.52 3.66 6.33
CA ARG A 17 9.33 5.00 5.75
C ARG A 17 10.00 5.03 4.37
N ALA A 18 9.30 5.56 3.39
CA ALA A 18 9.87 5.76 2.06
C ALA A 18 11.10 6.68 2.13
N ARG A 19 12.09 6.36 1.30
CA ARG A 19 13.31 7.14 1.12
C ARG A 19 13.28 7.75 -0.28
N ASP A 20 13.91 8.90 -0.43
CA ASP A 20 14.04 9.55 -1.73
C ASP A 20 14.77 8.61 -2.70
N GLY A 21 14.18 8.40 -3.89
CA GLY A 21 14.72 7.51 -4.91
C GLY A 21 14.31 6.05 -4.78
N ASP A 22 13.48 5.65 -3.82
CA ASP A 22 12.96 4.28 -3.71
C ASP A 22 12.15 3.85 -4.94
N GLU A 23 11.48 4.80 -5.59
CA GLU A 23 10.75 4.61 -6.85
C GLU A 23 11.63 4.16 -8.01
N ALA A 24 12.93 4.46 -7.97
CA ALA A 24 13.89 4.04 -8.98
C ALA A 24 14.47 2.63 -8.73
N LEU A 25 14.15 2.01 -7.58
CA LEU A 25 14.73 0.72 -7.17
C LEU A 25 13.89 -0.49 -7.59
N PHE A 26 12.77 -0.29 -8.29
CA PHE A 26 11.92 -1.35 -8.81
C PHE A 26 11.27 -0.91 -10.13
N THR A 27 10.79 -1.88 -10.90
CA THR A 27 9.98 -1.63 -12.08
C THR A 27 8.51 -1.86 -11.73
N PRO A 28 7.63 -0.85 -11.82
CA PRO A 28 6.21 -1.05 -11.55
C PRO A 28 5.59 -2.06 -12.52
N ARG A 29 4.59 -2.80 -12.04
CA ARG A 29 3.74 -3.63 -12.90
C ARG A 29 3.07 -2.75 -13.95
N ALA A 30 2.83 -3.30 -15.14
CA ALA A 30 2.39 -2.52 -16.30
C ALA A 30 1.11 -1.71 -16.08
N ASP A 31 0.15 -2.24 -15.31
CA ASP A 31 -1.08 -1.53 -14.95
C ASP A 31 -0.80 -0.34 -14.03
N PHE A 32 -0.02 -0.53 -12.96
CA PHE A 32 0.38 0.59 -12.11
C PHE A 32 1.26 1.61 -12.84
N ALA A 33 2.11 1.17 -13.76
CA ALA A 33 2.93 2.08 -14.56
C ALA A 33 2.05 2.97 -15.46
N ALA A 34 1.00 2.40 -16.05
CA ALA A 34 0.06 3.14 -16.88
C ALA A 34 -0.75 4.14 -16.06
N ASP A 35 -1.29 3.72 -14.92
CA ASP A 35 -2.02 4.60 -14.00
C ASP A 35 -1.11 5.73 -13.50
N PHE A 36 0.10 5.40 -13.05
CA PHE A 36 1.07 6.37 -12.58
C PHE A 36 1.48 7.38 -13.66
N ALA A 37 1.68 6.94 -14.90
CA ALA A 37 1.96 7.81 -16.02
C ALA A 37 0.77 8.72 -16.35
N SER A 38 -0.46 8.22 -16.25
CA SER A 38 -1.68 9.00 -16.49
C SER A 38 -1.88 10.13 -15.47
N GLU A 39 -1.38 9.94 -14.25
CA GLU A 39 -1.36 10.93 -13.17
C GLU A 39 -0.12 11.86 -13.22
N GLY A 40 0.62 11.85 -14.34
CA GLY A 40 1.78 12.73 -14.56
C GLY A 40 3.09 12.22 -13.97
N ALA A 41 3.17 10.94 -13.59
CA ALA A 41 4.35 10.30 -13.00
C ALA A 41 4.84 10.97 -11.71
N LEU A 42 3.91 11.52 -10.92
CA LEU A 42 4.18 12.11 -9.62
C LEU A 42 3.59 11.24 -8.52
N LEU A 43 4.41 10.91 -7.52
CA LEU A 43 3.93 10.21 -6.33
C LEU A 43 2.98 11.13 -5.55
N PRO A 44 1.81 10.65 -5.10
CA PRO A 44 0.91 11.46 -4.30
C PRO A 44 1.59 12.01 -3.04
N ASP A 45 1.21 13.21 -2.64
CA ASP A 45 1.65 13.83 -1.38
C ASP A 45 1.17 13.03 -0.16
N GLY A 46 1.79 13.27 1.00
CA GLY A 46 1.40 12.67 2.27
C GLY A 46 2.37 11.61 2.77
N LEU A 47 1.85 10.64 3.54
CA LEU A 47 2.67 9.60 4.14
C LEU A 47 3.00 8.53 3.12
N ARG A 48 4.28 8.16 3.02
CA ARG A 48 4.78 7.18 2.06
C ARG A 48 5.56 6.07 2.76
N TRP A 49 5.41 4.85 2.29
CA TRP A 49 6.15 3.69 2.73
C TRP A 49 6.69 2.88 1.57
N THR A 50 7.74 2.14 1.86
CA THR A 50 8.37 1.20 0.92
C THR A 50 8.14 -0.21 1.41
N VAL A 51 7.75 -1.09 0.49
CA VAL A 51 7.64 -2.53 0.70
C VAL A 51 8.94 -3.15 0.24
N GLU A 52 9.65 -3.80 1.17
CA GLU A 52 10.97 -4.35 0.93
C GLU A 52 11.00 -5.84 1.24
N THR A 53 11.89 -6.58 0.58
CA THR A 53 12.22 -7.96 0.95
C THR A 53 13.74 -8.18 1.08
N GLY A 54 14.10 -9.35 1.63
CA GLY A 54 15.48 -9.80 1.77
C GLY A 54 16.07 -9.71 3.19
N TRP A 55 16.98 -10.64 3.49
CA TRP A 55 17.93 -10.55 4.61
C TRP A 55 19.30 -10.11 4.05
N GLY A 56 19.84 -9.00 4.54
CA GLY A 56 21.18 -8.52 4.16
C GLY A 56 21.20 -7.55 2.98
N ARG A 57 20.53 -7.85 1.86
CA ARG A 57 20.38 -6.91 0.73
C ARG A 57 18.92 -6.45 0.62
N ARG A 58 18.73 -5.13 0.66
CA ARG A 58 17.45 -4.46 0.49
C ARG A 58 17.00 -4.62 -0.97
N GLU A 59 15.88 -5.31 -1.18
CA GLU A 59 15.17 -5.34 -2.46
C GLU A 59 13.85 -4.59 -2.29
N VAL A 60 13.61 -3.57 -3.11
CA VAL A 60 12.35 -2.82 -3.10
C VAL A 60 11.36 -3.53 -4.01
N LEU A 61 10.19 -3.88 -3.47
CA LEU A 61 9.10 -4.50 -4.20
C LEU A 61 8.04 -3.48 -4.65
N GLY A 62 8.06 -2.30 -4.04
CA GLY A 62 7.16 -1.23 -4.38
C GLY A 62 7.01 -0.21 -3.28
N MET A 63 6.10 0.72 -3.51
CA MET A 63 5.77 1.80 -2.59
C MET A 63 4.26 1.89 -2.41
N GLY A 64 3.84 2.48 -1.31
CA GLY A 64 2.46 2.87 -1.09
C GLY A 64 2.39 4.11 -0.23
N GLY A 65 1.18 4.65 -0.09
CA GLY A 65 0.99 5.85 0.69
C GLY A 65 -0.44 6.15 1.08
N LEU A 66 -0.56 7.16 1.94
CA LEU A 66 -1.80 7.81 2.31
C LEU A 66 -1.74 9.26 1.83
N ALA A 67 -2.62 9.61 0.91
CA ALA A 67 -2.76 10.95 0.36
C ALA A 67 -4.02 11.64 0.92
N PRO A 68 -3.95 12.92 1.32
CA PRO A 68 -5.13 13.63 1.83
C PRO A 68 -6.14 13.90 0.70
N LEU A 69 -7.42 13.58 0.94
CA LEU A 69 -8.56 13.89 0.05
C LEU A 69 -9.45 15.03 0.59
N GLY A 70 -9.03 15.64 1.71
CA GLY A 70 -9.81 16.64 2.44
C GLY A 70 -10.91 16.05 3.32
N GLY A 71 -11.36 16.83 4.31
CA GLY A 71 -12.47 16.45 5.19
C GLY A 71 -12.23 15.14 5.96
N ARG A 72 -11.01 14.95 6.51
CA ARG A 72 -10.56 13.73 7.21
C ARG A 72 -10.50 12.46 6.34
N ARG A 73 -10.70 12.57 5.03
CA ARG A 73 -10.59 11.44 4.09
C ARG A 73 -9.17 11.33 3.55
N TRP A 74 -8.74 10.09 3.35
CA TRP A 74 -7.40 9.73 2.90
C TRP A 74 -7.49 8.65 1.83
N GLY A 75 -6.81 8.89 0.70
CA GLY A 75 -6.66 7.93 -0.38
C GLY A 75 -5.50 7.01 -0.08
N VAL A 76 -5.73 5.69 -0.13
CA VAL A 76 -4.72 4.66 -0.04
C VAL A 76 -4.27 4.32 -1.45
N TRP A 77 -2.97 4.41 -1.70
CA TRP A 77 -2.40 4.13 -3.02
C TRP A 77 -1.23 3.16 -2.93
N ALA A 78 -0.96 2.49 -4.04
CA ALA A 78 0.15 1.53 -4.19
C ALA A 78 0.75 1.63 -5.60
N LEU A 79 2.08 1.53 -5.67
CA LEU A 79 2.88 1.40 -6.88
C LEU A 79 3.82 0.21 -6.67
N MET A 80 3.44 -0.96 -7.18
CA MET A 80 4.15 -2.22 -6.89
C MET A 80 4.77 -2.81 -8.15
N SER A 81 5.85 -3.58 -8.00
CA SER A 81 6.38 -4.41 -9.08
C SER A 81 5.44 -5.59 -9.37
N ASP A 82 5.81 -6.42 -10.35
CA ASP A 82 5.07 -7.65 -10.64
C ASP A 82 5.32 -8.69 -9.53
N LEU A 83 4.43 -8.68 -8.52
CA LEU A 83 4.54 -9.52 -7.33
C LEU A 83 3.97 -10.92 -7.56
N THR A 84 4.65 -11.93 -7.01
CA THR A 84 4.07 -13.28 -6.88
C THR A 84 2.82 -13.26 -5.98
N PRO A 85 1.92 -14.26 -6.08
CA PRO A 85 0.73 -14.32 -5.22
C PRO A 85 1.04 -14.25 -3.71
N ARG A 86 2.17 -14.83 -3.28
CA ARG A 86 2.61 -14.76 -1.88
C ARG A 86 3.05 -13.34 -1.49
N GLN A 87 3.78 -12.65 -2.36
CA GLN A 87 4.19 -11.26 -2.13
C GLN A 87 2.97 -10.34 -2.08
N TRP A 88 1.94 -10.56 -2.90
CA TRP A 88 0.67 -9.83 -2.83
C TRP A 88 -0.03 -9.95 -1.48
N LEU A 89 -0.11 -11.16 -0.92
CA LEU A 89 -0.69 -11.37 0.41
C LEU A 89 0.10 -10.65 1.50
N LEU A 90 1.43 -10.63 1.39
CA LEU A 90 2.31 -9.93 2.32
C LEU A 90 2.20 -8.41 2.17
N ALA A 91 2.11 -7.90 0.94
CA ALA A 91 1.86 -6.48 0.66
C ALA A 91 0.50 -6.03 1.20
N GLY A 92 -0.55 -6.85 1.08
CA GLY A 92 -1.85 -6.59 1.69
C GLY A 92 -1.79 -6.54 3.21
N TRP A 93 -1.14 -7.53 3.85
CA TRP A 93 -0.89 -7.50 5.30
C TRP A 93 -0.11 -6.26 5.74
N ALA A 94 0.83 -5.85 4.90
CA ALA A 94 1.61 -4.65 5.13
C ALA A 94 0.72 -3.40 5.10
N ALA A 95 -0.13 -3.26 4.07
CA ALA A 95 -1.10 -2.19 3.99
C ALA A 95 -2.04 -2.16 5.22
N HIS A 96 -2.55 -3.31 5.65
CA HIS A 96 -3.34 -3.41 6.89
C HIS A 96 -2.61 -2.83 8.11
N ALA A 97 -1.35 -3.24 8.33
CA ALA A 97 -0.57 -2.74 9.47
C ALA A 97 -0.39 -1.21 9.45
N VAL A 98 -0.21 -0.62 8.26
CA VAL A 98 -0.11 0.83 8.09
C VAL A 98 -1.44 1.52 8.41
N LEU A 99 -2.56 0.97 7.95
CA LEU A 99 -3.90 1.52 8.20
C LEU A 99 -4.24 1.46 9.69
N THR A 100 -3.99 0.32 10.34
CA THR A 100 -4.14 0.16 11.79
C THR A 100 -3.26 1.15 12.56
N TRP A 101 -1.99 1.33 12.16
CA TRP A 101 -1.13 2.32 12.79
C TRP A 101 -1.66 3.74 12.63
N ALA A 102 -2.13 4.08 11.43
CA ALA A 102 -2.68 5.39 11.14
C ALA A 102 -3.94 5.68 11.96
N THR A 103 -4.75 4.68 12.32
CA THR A 103 -5.93 4.87 13.19
C THR A 103 -5.62 4.84 14.68
N THR A 104 -4.70 3.98 15.14
CA THR A 104 -4.54 3.68 16.56
C THR A 104 -3.40 4.43 17.23
N ALA A 105 -2.31 4.68 16.51
CA ALA A 105 -1.05 5.11 17.09
C ALA A 105 -0.65 6.53 16.67
N ASN A 106 -1.44 7.16 15.81
CA ASN A 106 -1.12 8.46 15.24
C ASN A 106 -2.25 9.47 15.48
N THR A 107 -2.01 10.44 16.36
CA THR A 107 -2.94 11.54 16.67
C THR A 107 -3.15 12.52 15.52
N ILE A 108 -2.37 12.40 14.44
CA ILE A 108 -2.51 13.23 13.23
C ILE A 108 -3.84 12.97 12.52
N PHE A 109 -4.38 11.75 12.65
CA PHE A 109 -5.61 11.34 11.98
C PHE A 109 -6.75 11.24 13.00
N GLU A 110 -7.41 12.35 13.30
CA GLU A 110 -8.60 12.30 14.14
C GLU A 110 -9.77 11.67 13.34
N ARG A 111 -10.08 10.40 13.60
CA ARG A 111 -11.14 9.61 12.94
C ARG A 111 -11.04 9.62 11.39
N PRO A 112 -9.96 9.06 10.81
CA PRO A 112 -9.80 9.07 9.36
C PRO A 112 -10.79 8.14 8.66
N THR A 113 -11.13 8.49 7.43
CA THR A 113 -11.77 7.57 6.49
C THR A 113 -10.77 7.24 5.39
N PHE A 114 -10.39 5.98 5.26
CA PHE A 114 -9.48 5.53 4.21
C PHE A 114 -10.27 4.98 3.02
N GLN A 115 -9.89 5.43 1.83
CA GLN A 115 -10.51 5.07 0.55
C GLN A 115 -9.49 4.40 -0.35
N ALA A 116 -9.87 3.32 -1.03
CA ALA A 116 -9.04 2.67 -2.05
C ALA A 116 -9.89 2.32 -3.28
N VAL A 117 -9.34 2.51 -4.46
CA VAL A 117 -9.96 2.06 -5.72
C VAL A 117 -9.35 0.71 -6.08
N PRO A 118 -10.11 -0.40 -6.08
CA PRO A 118 -9.59 -1.67 -6.54
C PRO A 118 -9.34 -1.60 -8.05
N ALA A 119 -8.29 -2.28 -8.52
CA ALA A 119 -8.19 -2.63 -9.93
C ALA A 119 -9.45 -3.41 -10.37
N PRO A 120 -9.87 -3.35 -11.64
CA PRO A 120 -11.11 -3.99 -12.14
C PRO A 120 -10.94 -5.51 -12.29
N THR A 121 -10.48 -6.18 -11.23
CA THR A 121 -10.27 -7.62 -11.14
C THR A 121 -10.85 -8.16 -9.83
N PRO A 122 -11.50 -9.35 -9.85
CA PRO A 122 -12.01 -9.98 -8.63
C PRO A 122 -10.93 -10.22 -7.56
N GLU A 123 -9.68 -10.45 -7.97
CA GLU A 123 -8.52 -10.69 -7.11
C GLU A 123 -8.19 -9.46 -6.27
N ALA A 124 -8.17 -8.27 -6.89
CA ALA A 124 -7.91 -7.01 -6.20
C ALA A 124 -8.99 -6.71 -5.15
N VAL A 125 -10.27 -6.88 -5.52
CA VAL A 125 -11.40 -6.72 -4.60
C VAL A 125 -11.29 -7.69 -3.42
N ARG A 126 -10.99 -8.97 -3.67
CA ARG A 126 -10.81 -9.97 -2.59
C ARG A 126 -9.64 -9.62 -1.68
N LEU A 127 -8.53 -9.11 -2.23
CA LEU A 127 -7.38 -8.69 -1.44
C LEU A 127 -7.73 -7.51 -0.53
N LEU A 128 -8.41 -6.48 -1.05
CA LEU A 128 -8.85 -5.32 -0.26
C LEU A 128 -9.85 -5.73 0.84
N LYS A 129 -10.84 -6.57 0.51
CA LYS A 129 -11.78 -7.11 1.51
C LYS A 129 -11.07 -7.86 2.63
N ARG A 130 -10.05 -8.65 2.28
CA ARG A 130 -9.26 -9.40 3.26
C ARG A 130 -8.54 -8.51 4.28
N ILE A 131 -8.23 -7.27 3.90
CA ILE A 131 -7.52 -6.31 4.76
C ILE A 131 -8.45 -5.25 5.37
N GLY A 132 -9.77 -5.48 5.34
CA GLY A 132 -10.75 -4.66 6.06
C GLY A 132 -11.47 -3.61 5.21
N PHE A 133 -11.34 -3.62 3.88
CA PHE A 133 -12.15 -2.74 3.02
C PHE A 133 -13.53 -3.33 2.73
N VAL A 134 -14.54 -2.46 2.66
CA VAL A 134 -15.92 -2.80 2.33
C VAL A 134 -16.40 -2.03 1.10
N ASP A 135 -17.29 -2.65 0.32
CA ASP A 135 -17.96 -1.99 -0.80
C ASP A 135 -19.02 -1.02 -0.26
N VAL A 136 -19.07 0.18 -0.83
CA VAL A 136 -20.05 1.22 -0.44
C VAL A 136 -20.96 1.64 -1.59
N GLY A 137 -20.99 0.87 -2.68
CA GLY A 137 -21.76 1.17 -3.88
C GLY A 137 -21.13 2.21 -4.81
N GLU A 138 -19.89 2.61 -4.53
CA GLU A 138 -19.12 3.59 -5.29
C GLU A 138 -17.93 2.94 -6.01
N ALA A 139 -17.23 3.70 -6.86
CA ALA A 139 -16.00 3.25 -7.53
C ALA A 139 -14.81 2.99 -6.56
N TYR A 140 -14.97 3.31 -5.27
CA TYR A 140 -13.98 3.09 -4.22
C TYR A 140 -14.56 2.25 -3.08
N MET A 141 -13.68 1.68 -2.28
CA MET A 141 -13.98 0.95 -1.06
C MET A 141 -13.54 1.75 0.16
N ILE A 142 -14.21 1.56 1.30
CA ILE A 142 -13.85 2.19 2.58
C ILE A 142 -13.24 1.17 3.53
N TRP A 143 -12.20 1.55 4.25
CA TRP A 143 -11.61 0.70 5.30
C TRP A 143 -12.36 0.82 6.63
N GLU A 144 -12.76 -0.31 7.20
CA GLU A 144 -13.47 -0.43 8.50
C GLU A 144 -12.75 -1.35 9.50
N GLY A 145 -11.52 -1.77 9.18
CA GLY A 145 -10.73 -2.75 9.93
C GLY A 145 -10.12 -2.26 11.24
#